data_AF-K7MGX6-F1
#
_entry.id   AF-K7MGX6-F1
#
_cell.length_a   1.000
_cell.length_b   1.000
_cell.length_c   1.000
_cell.angle_alpha   90.00
_cell.angle_beta   90.00
_cell.angle_gamma   90.00
#
_symmetry.space_group_name_H-M   'P 1'
#
loop_
_entity.id
_entity.type
_entity.pdbx_description
1 polymer ?
#
loop_
_entity_poly.entity_id
_entity_poly.type
_entity_poly.pdbx_seq_one_letter_code
_entity_poly.pdbx_strand_id
1 'polypeptide(L)'
;MEKTPKQGSNASLFPSTGIGSRFSNLNKSFKYSLRSLLTSCSKEEFYKAFSSFSNTEKELLHRLFLQVITSLHENLEDGFETVCLQTQAGATLDAVEEIVEEQDLDVLFSDRSNIMDVAENLSMAKKNEIQHLKHMVQLGEEHNQMLRTRLQLLREGNQVLSGASQAVEKFKSMNVNYGANSGDGIHDV
;
A
#
# COMPACT_ATOMS: atom_id res chain seq x y z
N MET A 1 -10.41 15.60 30.29
CA MET A 1 -10.46 14.21 30.79
C MET A 1 -9.44 13.42 30.01
N GLU A 2 -8.28 13.21 30.61
CA GLU A 2 -7.25 12.30 30.10
C GLU A 2 -7.72 10.87 30.41
N LYS A 3 -7.95 10.04 29.39
CA LYS A 3 -8.10 8.60 29.57
C LYS A 3 -7.05 7.91 28.72
N THR A 4 -6.12 7.33 29.45
CA THR A 4 -5.02 6.46 29.06
C THR A 4 -5.42 5.39 28.02
N PRO A 5 -4.53 5.10 27.06
CA PRO A 5 -4.75 4.08 26.05
C PRO A 5 -4.59 2.69 26.65
N LYS A 6 -5.70 1.95 26.71
CA LYS A 6 -5.69 0.48 26.82
C LYS A 6 -5.50 -0.09 25.42
N GLN A 7 -4.27 -0.08 24.89
CA GLN A 7 -3.96 -0.90 23.72
C GLN A 7 -3.46 -2.25 24.24
N GLY A 8 -4.44 -3.07 24.58
CA GLY A 8 -4.23 -4.44 25.01
C GLY A 8 -3.78 -5.31 23.85
N SER A 9 -2.91 -6.24 24.22
CA SER A 9 -2.75 -7.55 23.60
C SER A 9 -2.06 -7.54 22.25
N ASN A 10 -0.73 -7.53 22.33
CA ASN A 10 0.11 -8.41 21.54
C ASN A 10 -0.46 -9.84 21.61
N ALA A 11 -1.44 -10.15 20.77
CA ALA A 11 -1.58 -11.51 20.30
C ALA A 11 -0.43 -11.71 19.31
N SER A 12 0.78 -11.85 19.83
CA SER A 12 1.78 -12.67 19.16
C SER A 12 1.09 -14.01 18.99
N LEU A 13 0.58 -14.25 17.78
CA LEU A 13 0.10 -15.56 17.38
C LEU A 13 1.17 -16.53 17.85
N PHE A 14 0.74 -17.49 18.65
CA PHE A 14 1.54 -18.60 19.13
C PHE A 14 2.41 -19.13 17.98
N PRO A 15 3.64 -19.62 18.25
CA PRO A 15 4.34 -20.38 17.23
C PRO A 15 3.40 -21.53 16.89
N SER A 16 2.76 -21.47 15.73
CA SER A 16 1.99 -22.60 15.25
C SER A 16 3.04 -23.67 15.03
N THR A 17 3.15 -24.57 16.00
CA THR A 17 3.94 -25.81 15.92
C THR A 17 3.37 -26.76 14.85
N GLY A 18 2.57 -26.25 13.91
CA GLY A 18 2.36 -26.89 12.63
C GLY A 18 3.69 -26.82 11.91
N ILE A 19 4.47 -27.90 12.02
CA ILE A 19 5.55 -28.17 11.09
C ILE A 19 5.03 -27.83 9.69
N GLY A 20 5.66 -26.86 9.03
CA GLY A 20 5.30 -26.47 7.68
C GLY A 20 5.29 -27.71 6.79
N SER A 21 4.36 -27.75 5.85
CA SER A 21 4.25 -28.89 4.94
C SER A 21 5.58 -29.13 4.22
N ARG A 22 6.36 -28.07 3.98
CA ARG A 22 7.69 -28.13 3.36
C ARG A 22 8.70 -28.91 4.18
N PHE A 23 8.86 -28.63 5.48
CA PHE A 23 9.82 -29.37 6.30
C PHE A 23 9.38 -30.83 6.49
N SER A 24 8.08 -31.07 6.71
CA SER A 24 7.54 -32.43 6.77
C SER A 24 7.84 -33.23 5.50
N ASN A 25 7.66 -32.60 4.33
CA ASN A 25 7.93 -33.22 3.02
C ASN A 25 9.42 -33.47 2.81
N LEU A 26 10.30 -32.55 3.22
CA LEU A 26 11.75 -32.75 3.19
C LEU A 26 12.14 -33.97 4.05
N ASN A 27 11.69 -34.02 5.30
CA ASN A 27 12.01 -35.11 6.22
C ASN A 27 11.50 -36.45 5.69
N LYS A 28 10.25 -36.51 5.20
CA LYS A 28 9.70 -37.72 4.56
C LYS A 28 10.53 -38.16 3.35
N SER A 29 10.89 -37.23 2.47
CA SER A 29 11.67 -37.52 1.27
C SER A 29 13.05 -38.07 1.61
N PHE A 30 13.69 -37.52 2.65
CA PHE A 30 14.95 -38.02 3.18
C PHE A 30 14.81 -39.47 3.69
N LYS A 31 13.83 -39.75 4.57
CA LYS A 31 13.61 -41.10 5.12
C LYS A 31 13.29 -42.13 4.03
N TYR A 32 12.49 -41.77 3.03
CA TYR A 32 12.20 -42.66 1.90
C TYR A 32 13.46 -42.96 1.07
N SER A 33 14.26 -41.93 0.77
CA SER A 33 15.50 -42.08 0.01
C SER A 33 16.51 -42.94 0.78
N LEU A 34 16.66 -42.69 2.08
CA LEU A 34 17.55 -43.46 2.96
C LEU A 34 17.14 -44.92 3.02
N ARG A 35 15.85 -45.21 3.17
CA ARG A 35 15.34 -46.59 3.15
C ARG A 35 15.64 -47.25 1.82
N SER A 36 15.34 -46.58 0.70
CA SER A 36 15.61 -47.13 -0.63
C SER A 36 17.09 -47.46 -0.86
N LEU A 37 18.01 -46.63 -0.36
CA LEU A 37 19.44 -46.86 -0.50
C LEU A 37 19.92 -48.04 0.35
N LEU A 38 19.52 -48.05 1.62
CA LEU A 38 20.03 -49.01 2.60
C LEU A 38 19.36 -50.40 2.53
N THR A 39 18.12 -50.50 2.02
CA THR A 39 17.39 -51.77 1.90
C THR A 39 17.30 -52.30 0.46
N SER A 40 18.24 -51.92 -0.41
CA SER A 40 18.26 -52.30 -1.82
C SER A 40 18.77 -53.73 -2.08
N CYS A 41 19.57 -54.28 -1.16
CA CYS A 41 20.17 -55.61 -1.32
C CYS A 41 19.17 -56.71 -0.97
N SER A 42 18.83 -57.55 -1.96
CA SER A 42 17.98 -58.72 -1.73
C SER A 42 18.76 -59.85 -1.03
N LYS A 43 18.03 -60.73 -0.34
CA LYS A 43 18.62 -61.92 0.29
C LYS A 43 19.34 -62.82 -0.73
N GLU A 44 18.80 -62.93 -1.94
CA GLU A 44 19.40 -63.74 -3.01
C GLU A 44 20.73 -63.16 -3.50
N GLU A 45 20.78 -61.84 -3.76
CA GLU A 45 22.02 -61.16 -4.14
C GLU A 45 23.08 -61.27 -3.06
N PHE A 46 22.67 -61.12 -1.79
CA PHE A 46 23.54 -61.35 -0.65
C PHE A 46 24.14 -62.76 -0.67
N TYR A 47 23.31 -63.79 -0.94
CA TYR A 47 23.74 -65.19 -0.90
C TYR A 47 24.66 -65.53 -2.06
N LYS A 48 24.43 -64.89 -3.21
CA LYS A 48 25.29 -64.95 -4.38
C LYS A 48 26.65 -64.30 -4.11
N ALA A 49 26.68 -63.16 -3.41
CA ALA A 49 27.93 -62.48 -3.04
C ALA A 49 28.80 -63.33 -2.10
N PHE A 50 28.17 -64.09 -1.20
CA PHE A 50 28.85 -65.02 -0.29
C PHE A 50 28.75 -66.47 -0.74
N SER A 51 28.81 -66.75 -2.05
CA SER A 51 28.54 -68.10 -2.60
C SER A 51 29.39 -69.22 -2.00
N SER A 52 30.64 -68.93 -1.60
CA SER A 52 31.60 -69.86 -1.00
C SER A 52 31.26 -70.30 0.43
N PHE A 53 30.36 -69.59 1.11
CA PHE A 53 29.95 -69.88 2.48
C PHE A 53 28.84 -70.95 2.50
N SER A 54 28.78 -71.72 3.58
CA SER A 54 27.66 -72.61 3.85
C SER A 54 26.36 -71.83 4.05
N ASN A 55 25.21 -72.50 3.89
CA ASN A 55 23.91 -71.84 4.09
C ASN A 55 23.75 -71.28 5.51
N THR A 56 24.27 -71.97 6.53
CA THR A 56 24.25 -71.50 7.92
C THR A 56 25.06 -70.22 8.10
N GLU A 57 26.26 -70.15 7.52
CA GLU A 57 27.09 -68.95 7.58
C GLU A 57 26.45 -67.79 6.81
N LYS A 58 25.82 -68.04 5.66
CA LYS A 58 25.07 -67.04 4.89
C LYS A 58 23.92 -66.44 5.69
N GLU A 59 23.12 -67.27 6.37
CA GLU A 59 22.02 -66.79 7.23
C GLU A 59 22.54 -65.93 8.38
N LEU A 60 23.61 -66.35 9.06
CA LEU A 60 24.22 -65.60 10.15
C LEU A 60 24.75 -64.25 9.68
N LEU A 61 25.46 -64.24 8.55
CA LEU A 61 26.03 -63.03 7.96
C LEU A 61 24.94 -62.08 7.45
N HIS A 62 23.87 -62.61 6.87
CA HIS A 62 22.71 -61.82 6.45
C HIS A 62 22.00 -61.18 7.64
N ARG A 63 21.86 -61.91 8.76
CA ARG A 63 21.31 -61.35 10.00
C ARG A 63 22.18 -60.21 10.54
N LEU A 64 23.51 -60.38 10.53
CA LEU A 64 24.44 -59.32 10.91
C LEU A 64 24.33 -58.11 9.98
N PHE A 65 24.26 -58.35 8.67
CA PHE A 65 24.07 -57.28 7.68
C PHE A 65 22.80 -56.48 7.95
N LEU A 66 21.66 -57.13 8.16
CA LEU A 66 20.41 -56.43 8.50
C LEU A 66 20.55 -55.60 9.78
N GLN A 67 21.22 -56.14 10.81
CA GLN A 67 21.45 -55.40 12.06
C GLN A 67 22.31 -54.15 11.84
N VAL A 68 23.39 -54.25 11.05
CA VAL A 68 24.25 -53.12 10.68
C VAL A 68 23.47 -52.09 9.88
N ILE A 69 22.68 -52.54 8.90
CA ILE A 69 21.86 -51.66 8.07
C ILE A 69 20.82 -50.91 8.90
N THR A 70 20.10 -51.60 9.79
CA THR A 70 19.11 -50.95 10.68
C THR A 70 19.78 -49.92 11.59
N SER A 71 20.90 -50.28 12.22
CA SER A 71 21.63 -49.34 13.10
C SER A 71 22.17 -48.14 12.33
N LEU A 72 22.65 -48.33 11.10
CA LEU A 72 23.09 -47.24 10.23
C LEU A 72 21.92 -46.34 9.82
N HIS A 73 20.76 -46.93 9.53
CA HIS A 73 19.53 -46.20 9.18
C HIS A 73 19.10 -45.27 10.32
N GLU A 74 19.01 -45.80 11.55
CA GLU A 74 18.69 -45.02 12.76
C GLU A 74 19.71 -43.89 12.99
N ASN A 75 21.01 -44.19 12.92
CA ASN A 75 22.07 -43.20 13.17
C ASN A 75 22.05 -42.04 12.15
N LEU A 76 21.76 -42.35 10.88
CA LEU A 76 21.64 -41.32 9.84
C LEU A 76 20.35 -40.49 9.98
N GLU A 77 19.24 -41.08 10.40
CA GLU A 77 18.02 -40.31 10.72
C GLU A 77 18.26 -39.36 11.89
N ASP A 78 18.85 -39.84 12.99
CA ASP A 78 19.19 -39.02 14.16
C ASP A 78 20.19 -37.91 13.82
N GLY A 79 21.20 -38.23 13.01
CA GLY A 79 22.18 -37.27 12.52
C GLY A 79 21.54 -36.19 11.64
N PHE A 80 20.64 -36.57 10.73
CA PHE A 80 19.90 -35.62 9.90
C PHE A 80 19.01 -34.71 10.74
N GLU A 81 18.28 -35.26 11.71
CA GLU A 81 17.44 -34.46 12.62
C GLU A 81 18.28 -33.49 13.44
N THR A 82 19.43 -33.93 13.96
CA THR A 82 20.38 -33.06 14.68
C THR A 82 20.87 -31.91 13.81
N VAL A 83 21.27 -32.17 12.56
CA VAL A 83 21.70 -31.14 11.62
C VAL A 83 20.56 -30.17 11.31
N CYS A 84 19.34 -30.67 11.09
CA CYS A 84 18.17 -29.82 10.82
C CYS A 84 17.85 -28.89 11.99
N LEU A 85 17.98 -29.38 13.23
CA LEU A 85 17.80 -28.57 14.44
C LEU A 85 18.91 -27.53 14.59
N GLN A 86 20.17 -27.92 14.42
CA GLN A 86 21.32 -27.01 14.55
C GLN A 86 21.29 -25.89 13.51
N THR A 87 20.90 -26.22 12.28
CA THR A 87 20.82 -25.25 11.17
C THR A 87 19.50 -24.50 11.13
N GLN A 88 18.56 -24.81 12.02
CA GLN A 88 17.20 -24.26 12.01
C GLN A 88 16.49 -24.44 10.66
N ALA A 89 16.79 -25.53 9.94
CA ALA A 89 16.25 -25.80 8.62
C ALA A 89 14.71 -25.87 8.63
N GLY A 90 14.14 -26.48 9.68
CA GLY A 90 12.69 -26.53 9.89
C GLY A 90 12.08 -25.14 10.02
N ALA A 91 12.54 -24.36 11.01
CA ALA A 91 12.03 -23.00 11.23
C ALA A 91 12.22 -22.09 10.00
N THR A 92 13.32 -22.24 9.28
CA THR A 92 13.58 -21.47 8.05
C THR A 92 12.59 -21.82 6.94
N LEU A 93 12.33 -23.12 6.74
CA LEU A 93 11.36 -23.56 5.73
C LEU A 93 9.94 -23.17 6.10
N ASP A 94 9.58 -23.25 7.38
CA ASP A 94 8.28 -22.83 7.88
C ASP A 94 8.07 -21.32 7.68
N ALA A 95 9.07 -20.49 8.00
CA ALA A 95 9.02 -19.05 7.75
C ALA A 95 8.92 -18.71 6.25
N VAL A 96 9.61 -19.46 5.38
CA VAL A 96 9.49 -19.28 3.94
C VAL A 96 8.10 -19.71 3.44
N GLU A 97 7.51 -20.76 4.01
CA GLU A 97 6.14 -21.18 3.70
C GLU A 97 5.14 -20.09 4.09
N GLU A 98 5.25 -19.54 5.31
CA GLU A 98 4.42 -18.44 5.79
C GLU A 98 4.52 -17.19 4.91
N ILE A 99 5.74 -16.77 4.52
CA ILE A 99 5.94 -15.61 3.64
C ILE A 99 5.31 -15.83 2.26
N VAL A 100 5.40 -17.05 1.72
CA VAL A 100 4.79 -17.36 0.42
C VAL A 100 3.27 -17.34 0.52
N GLU A 101 2.71 -17.93 1.58
CA GLU A 101 1.26 -17.87 1.83
C GLU A 101 0.77 -16.42 2.02
N GLU A 102 1.53 -15.59 2.75
CA GLU A 102 1.21 -14.17 2.91
C GLU A 102 1.26 -13.41 1.58
N GLN A 103 2.26 -13.68 0.73
CA GLN A 103 2.37 -13.08 -0.61
C GLN A 103 1.23 -13.51 -1.54
N ASP A 104 0.82 -14.78 -1.49
CA ASP A 104 -0.30 -15.28 -2.29
C ASP A 104 -1.65 -14.67 -1.84
N LEU A 105 -1.78 -14.31 -0.56
CA LEU A 105 -2.93 -13.61 -0.01
C LEU A 105 -2.90 -12.09 -0.24
N ASP A 106 -1.71 -11.50 -0.43
CA ASP A 106 -1.57 -10.08 -0.74
C ASP A 106 -2.05 -9.79 -2.16
N VAL A 107 -3.34 -9.46 -2.28
CA VAL A 107 -3.97 -9.01 -3.53
C VAL A 107 -3.18 -7.84 -4.16
N LEU A 108 -2.58 -6.98 -3.32
CA LEU A 108 -1.78 -5.85 -3.79
C LEU A 108 -0.43 -6.26 -4.36
N PHE A 109 0.06 -7.47 -4.10
CA PHE A 109 1.30 -7.96 -4.68
C PHE A 109 1.13 -8.25 -6.18
N SER A 110 0.06 -8.98 -6.54
CA SER A 110 -0.30 -9.22 -7.94
C SER A 110 -0.71 -7.92 -8.65
N ASP A 111 -1.45 -7.05 -7.95
CA ASP A 111 -1.93 -5.78 -8.49
C ASP A 111 -0.94 -4.63 -8.36
N ARG A 112 0.28 -4.83 -7.82
CA ARG A 112 1.20 -3.73 -7.53
C ARG A 112 1.53 -2.90 -8.77
N SER A 113 1.67 -3.59 -9.91
CA SER A 113 1.85 -2.95 -11.21
C SER A 113 0.63 -2.08 -11.56
N ASN A 114 -0.58 -2.65 -11.42
CA ASN A 114 -1.84 -1.96 -11.71
C ASN A 114 -2.03 -0.75 -10.79
N ILE A 115 -1.68 -0.84 -9.51
CA ILE A 115 -1.80 0.25 -8.53
C ILE A 115 -0.83 1.39 -8.87
N MET A 116 0.40 1.07 -9.29
CA MET A 116 1.36 2.10 -9.70
C MET A 116 0.87 2.86 -10.92
N ASP A 117 0.35 2.15 -11.92
CA ASP A 117 -0.23 2.75 -13.13
C ASP A 117 -1.45 3.61 -12.79
N VAL A 118 -2.33 3.15 -11.89
CA VAL A 118 -3.47 3.93 -11.40
C VAL A 118 -3.01 5.18 -10.65
N ALA A 119 -1.97 5.08 -9.83
CA ALA A 119 -1.43 6.22 -9.09
C ALA A 119 -0.81 7.27 -10.02
N GLU A 120 -0.08 6.84 -11.05
CA GLU A 120 0.49 7.74 -12.07
C GLU A 120 -0.61 8.42 -12.88
N ASN A 121 -1.59 7.66 -13.36
CA ASN A 121 -2.75 8.20 -14.08
C ASN A 121 -3.53 9.20 -13.22
N LEU A 122 -3.76 8.89 -11.94
CA LEU A 122 -4.43 9.80 -11.00
C LEU A 122 -3.61 11.08 -10.77
N SER A 123 -2.29 10.96 -10.64
CA SER A 123 -1.38 12.11 -10.49
C SER A 123 -1.43 13.02 -11.73
N MET A 124 -1.39 12.42 -12.92
CA MET A 124 -1.49 13.13 -14.19
C MET A 124 -2.86 13.82 -14.35
N ALA A 125 -3.95 13.12 -14.03
CA ALA A 125 -5.31 13.68 -14.05
C ALA A 125 -5.45 14.86 -13.08
N LYS A 126 -4.95 14.73 -11.84
CA LYS A 126 -4.96 15.83 -10.86
C LYS A 126 -4.14 17.03 -11.33
N LYS A 127 -2.97 16.81 -11.94
CA LYS A 127 -2.14 17.89 -12.48
C LYS A 127 -2.86 18.64 -13.61
N ASN A 128 -3.50 17.91 -14.52
CA ASN A 128 -4.28 18.49 -15.60
C ASN A 128 -5.48 19.30 -15.07
N GLU A 129 -6.18 18.77 -14.08
CA GLU A 129 -7.30 19.45 -13.43
C GLU A 129 -6.86 20.75 -12.73
N ILE A 130 -5.74 20.71 -11.99
CA ILE A 130 -5.17 21.91 -11.35
C ILE A 130 -4.82 22.97 -12.39
N GLN A 131 -4.23 22.57 -13.53
CA GLN A 131 -3.92 23.50 -14.61
C GLN A 131 -5.19 24.12 -15.21
N HIS A 132 -6.23 23.32 -15.43
CA HIS A 132 -7.53 23.79 -15.92
C HIS A 132 -8.16 24.80 -14.96
N LEU A 133 -8.23 24.47 -13.67
CA LEU A 133 -8.79 25.36 -12.66
C LEU A 133 -7.99 26.66 -12.52
N LYS A 134 -6.66 26.59 -12.56
CA LYS A 134 -5.80 27.78 -12.55
C LYS A 134 -6.10 28.72 -13.71
N HIS A 135 -6.27 28.16 -14.91
CA HIS A 135 -6.65 28.95 -16.09
C HIS A 135 -8.05 29.58 -15.95
N MET A 136 -9.03 28.82 -15.43
CA MET A 136 -10.38 29.34 -15.18
C MET A 136 -10.41 30.48 -14.16
N VAL A 137 -9.62 30.38 -13.08
CA VAL A 137 -9.48 31.45 -12.09
C VAL A 137 -8.90 32.72 -12.71
N GLN A 138 -7.84 32.58 -13.52
CA GLN A 138 -7.24 33.72 -14.21
C GLN A 138 -8.23 34.44 -15.13
N LEU A 139 -8.98 33.71 -15.94
CA LEU A 139 -10.03 34.30 -16.79
C LEU A 139 -11.11 35.01 -15.97
N GLY A 140 -11.50 34.43 -14.82
CA GLY A 140 -12.44 35.05 -13.90
C GLY A 140 -11.90 36.34 -13.26
N GLU A 141 -10.61 36.39 -12.94
CA GLU A 141 -9.95 37.58 -12.40
C GLU A 141 -9.86 38.71 -13.43
N GLU A 142 -9.49 38.39 -14.68
CA GLU A 142 -9.46 39.35 -15.80
C GLU A 142 -10.85 39.96 -16.06
N HIS A 143 -11.88 39.12 -16.08
CA HIS A 143 -13.26 39.60 -16.23
C HIS A 143 -13.70 40.50 -15.07
N ASN A 144 -13.39 40.11 -13.83
CA ASN A 144 -13.69 40.93 -12.65
C ASN A 144 -12.93 42.26 -12.67
N GLN A 145 -11.68 42.27 -13.14
CA GLN A 145 -10.90 43.49 -13.31
C GLN A 145 -11.55 44.42 -14.34
N MET A 146 -11.99 43.89 -15.48
CA MET A 146 -12.73 44.65 -16.49
C MET A 146 -14.02 45.27 -15.91
N LEU A 147 -14.80 44.49 -15.15
CA LEU A 147 -16.02 44.99 -14.50
C LEU A 147 -15.72 46.10 -13.49
N ARG A 148 -14.65 45.98 -12.70
CA ARG A 148 -14.21 47.03 -11.76
C ARG A 148 -13.85 48.33 -12.48
N THR A 149 -13.09 48.25 -13.58
CA THR A 149 -12.76 49.41 -14.40
C THR A 149 -14.02 50.07 -14.97
N ARG A 150 -14.98 49.28 -15.45
CA ARG A 150 -16.26 49.80 -15.97
C ARG A 150 -17.09 50.49 -14.88
N LEU A 151 -17.17 49.89 -13.69
CA LEU A 151 -17.87 50.49 -12.54
C LEU A 151 -17.23 51.80 -12.08
N GLN A 152 -15.90 51.90 -12.15
CA GLN A 152 -15.19 53.14 -11.82
C GLN A 152 -15.53 54.26 -12.81
N LEU A 153 -15.48 53.99 -14.12
CA LEU A 153 -15.87 54.97 -15.15
C LEU A 153 -17.31 55.46 -14.99
N LEU A 154 -18.24 54.55 -14.69
CA LEU A 154 -19.64 54.91 -14.42
C LEU A 154 -19.79 55.77 -13.16
N ARG A 155 -19.01 55.50 -12.12
CA ARG A 155 -19.00 56.29 -10.88
C ARG A 155 -18.48 57.71 -11.13
N GLU A 156 -17.40 57.85 -11.88
CA GLU A 156 -16.85 59.14 -12.28
C GLU A 156 -17.86 59.94 -13.14
N GLY A 157 -18.48 59.29 -14.13
CA GLY A 157 -19.55 59.91 -14.93
C GLY A 157 -20.75 60.38 -14.11
N ASN A 158 -21.20 59.56 -13.13
CA ASN A 158 -22.28 59.95 -12.23
C ASN A 158 -21.92 61.12 -11.30
N GLN A 159 -20.67 61.20 -10.84
CA GLN A 159 -20.21 62.34 -10.03
C GLN A 159 -20.22 63.64 -10.84
N VAL A 160 -19.81 63.60 -12.11
CA VAL A 160 -19.89 64.75 -13.03
C VAL A 160 -21.34 65.17 -13.25
N LEU A 161 -22.25 64.21 -13.49
CA LEU A 161 -23.69 64.49 -13.64
C LEU A 161 -24.32 65.07 -12.36
N SER A 162 -23.98 64.54 -11.19
CA SER A 162 -24.45 65.07 -9.91
C SER A 162 -23.93 66.48 -9.65
N GLY A 163 -22.67 66.76 -9.98
CA GLY A 163 -22.09 68.10 -9.89
C GLY A 163 -22.80 69.08 -10.83
N ALA A 164 -23.07 68.66 -12.07
CA ALA A 164 -23.84 69.45 -13.03
C ALA A 164 -25.28 69.69 -12.54
N SER A 165 -25.94 68.67 -12.00
CA SER A 165 -27.30 68.81 -11.45
C SER A 165 -27.35 69.77 -10.26
N GLN A 166 -26.37 69.70 -9.34
CA GLN A 166 -26.30 70.66 -8.23
C GLN A 166 -26.03 72.09 -8.70
N ALA A 167 -25.21 72.28 -9.75
CA ALA A 167 -24.98 73.58 -10.35
C ALA A 167 -26.27 74.14 -10.97
N VAL A 168 -27.04 73.31 -11.68
CA VAL A 168 -28.34 73.68 -12.26
C VAL A 168 -29.34 74.05 -11.17
N GLU A 169 -29.44 73.27 -10.09
CA GLU A 169 -30.34 73.59 -8.97
C GLU A 169 -29.93 74.87 -8.23
N LYS A 170 -28.63 75.14 -8.06
CA LYS A 170 -28.14 76.45 -7.55
C LYS A 170 -28.48 77.61 -8.47
N PHE A 171 -28.36 77.43 -9.78
CA PHE A 171 -28.77 78.44 -10.76
C PHE A 171 -30.28 78.72 -10.67
N LYS A 172 -31.09 77.66 -10.53
CA LYS A 172 -32.54 77.76 -10.40
C LYS A 172 -32.96 78.52 -9.14
N SER A 173 -32.36 78.23 -7.98
CA SER A 173 -32.67 78.90 -6.73
C SER A 173 -32.22 80.36 -6.71
N MET A 174 -31.06 80.69 -7.30
CA MET A 174 -30.64 82.10 -7.46
C MET A 174 -31.62 82.89 -8.32
N ASN A 175 -32.12 82.30 -9.42
CA ASN A 175 -33.08 82.98 -10.30
C ASN A 175 -34.43 83.23 -9.60
N VAL A 176 -34.88 82.30 -8.75
CA VAL A 176 -36.09 82.47 -7.92
C VAL A 176 -35.89 83.57 -6.87
N ASN A 177 -34.73 83.63 -6.20
CA ASN A 177 -34.45 84.67 -5.20
C ASN A 177 -34.35 86.08 -5.81
N TYR A 178 -33.83 86.22 -7.03
CA TYR A 178 -33.82 87.50 -7.74
C TYR A 178 -35.24 87.98 -8.07
N GLY A 179 -36.14 87.06 -8.41
CA GLY A 179 -37.57 87.36 -8.62
C GLY A 179 -38.31 87.74 -7.33
N ALA A 180 -37.94 87.17 -6.18
CA ALA A 180 -38.60 87.43 -4.90
C ALA A 180 -38.14 88.75 -4.23
N ASN A 181 -36.88 89.15 -4.39
CA ASN A 181 -36.36 90.41 -3.80
C ASN A 181 -36.62 91.67 -4.64
N SER A 182 -37.32 91.55 -5.77
CA SER A 182 -37.71 92.70 -6.61
C SER A 182 -39.16 93.13 -6.37
N GLY A 183 -39.71 92.81 -5.19
CA GLY A 183 -41.10 93.06 -4.84
C GLY A 183 -41.27 93.88 -3.57
N ASP A 184 -40.71 95.10 -3.53
CA ASP A 184 -41.37 96.19 -2.78
C ASP A 184 -40.92 97.55 -3.35
N GLY A 185 -41.31 97.79 -4.60
CA GLY A 185 -41.26 99.09 -5.24
C GLY A 185 -42.43 99.96 -4.78
N ILE A 186 -42.20 100.61 -3.64
CA ILE A 186 -42.72 101.90 -3.18
C ILE A 186 -43.51 102.72 -4.22
N HIS A 187 -44.74 103.05 -3.80
CA HIS A 187 -45.52 104.28 -4.00
C HIS A 187 -45.64 104.89 -5.41
N ASP A 188 -46.84 104.74 -5.97
CA ASP A 188 -47.44 105.78 -6.81
C ASP A 188 -48.36 106.65 -5.93
N VAL A 189 -48.32 107.97 -6.16
CA VAL A 189 -49.01 109.05 -5.43
C VAL A 189 -50.45 109.18 -5.91
#